data_AF-K1E742-F1
#
_entry.id   AF-K1E742-F1
#
_cell.length_a   1.000
_cell.length_b   1.000
_cell.length_c   1.000
_cell.angle_alpha   90.00
_cell.angle_beta   90.00
_cell.angle_gamma   90.00
#
_symmetry.space_group_name_H-M   'P 1'
#
loop_
_entity.id
_entity.type
_entity.pdbx_description
1 polymer ?
#
loop_
_entity_poly.entity_id
_entity_poly.type
_entity_poly.pdbx_seq_one_letter_code
_entity_poly.pdbx_strand_id
1 'polypeptide(L)'
;MDDQPTESRELDLPQLPEWRLAEVRATGERPFTTVVAYPPEGDPRTVVLTGNPDTWEQVTTHGHVEDAAGALAVARAWYDSTRRTDQLWYRAESVDDIDWQPVVDEDEVTRLKKAYRSRITAPEATRSGDGWSVTLWTVEQGDLLRHELTIGADATVDDSAETLETRMPVSVAV
;
A
#
# COMPACT_ATOMS: atom_id res chain seq x y z
N MET A 1 -12.88 29.57 -7.37
CA MET A 1 -12.37 28.24 -6.99
C MET A 1 -11.25 28.59 -6.05
N ASP A 2 -11.54 28.61 -4.75
CA ASP A 2 -10.52 28.99 -3.77
C ASP A 2 -9.48 27.88 -3.73
N ASP A 3 -8.23 28.22 -4.01
CA ASP A 3 -7.11 27.29 -3.92
C ASP A 3 -6.99 26.83 -2.46
N GLN A 4 -7.37 25.58 -2.20
CA GLN A 4 -7.14 24.94 -0.91
C GLN A 4 -5.63 24.79 -0.73
N PRO A 5 -5.05 25.08 0.46
CA PRO A 5 -3.63 24.83 0.68
C PRO A 5 -3.32 23.34 0.47
N THR A 6 -2.29 23.07 -0.31
CA THR A 6 -1.78 21.72 -0.60
C THR A 6 -0.32 21.61 -0.22
N GLU A 7 0.04 20.52 0.43
CA GLU A 7 1.41 20.08 0.64
C GLU A 7 1.71 18.92 -0.29
N SER A 8 2.96 18.80 -0.74
CA SER A 8 3.39 17.66 -1.53
C SER A 8 4.68 17.08 -0.98
N ARG A 9 4.80 15.76 -1.06
CA ARG A 9 5.98 14.99 -0.70
C ARG A 9 6.30 14.02 -1.81
N GLU A 10 7.51 14.12 -2.35
CA GLU A 10 7.99 13.15 -3.34
C GLU A 10 8.21 11.79 -2.68
N LEU A 11 7.80 10.74 -3.39
CA LEU A 11 7.98 9.35 -3.01
C LEU A 11 9.07 8.78 -3.93
N ASP A 12 10.24 8.50 -3.37
CA ASP A 12 11.35 7.95 -4.13
C ASP A 12 11.06 6.50 -4.53
N LEU A 13 11.06 6.25 -5.84
CA LEU A 13 10.92 4.91 -6.41
C LEU A 13 11.79 4.80 -7.67
N PRO A 14 13.11 4.58 -7.51
CA PRO A 14 14.06 4.53 -8.63
C PRO A 14 13.74 3.47 -9.69
N GLN A 15 12.92 2.49 -9.32
CA GLN A 15 12.42 1.44 -10.21
C GLN A 15 11.52 1.98 -11.32
N LEU A 16 11.03 3.22 -11.23
CA LEU A 16 10.24 3.89 -12.27
C LEU A 16 10.99 5.13 -12.81
N PRO A 17 12.03 4.97 -13.64
CA PRO A 17 12.93 6.07 -14.01
C PRO A 17 12.26 7.19 -14.82
N GLU A 18 11.15 6.90 -15.49
CA GLU A 18 10.38 7.89 -16.28
C GLU A 18 9.30 8.61 -15.48
N TRP A 19 9.10 8.26 -14.21
CA TRP A 19 8.03 8.77 -13.38
C TRP A 19 8.54 9.23 -12.02
N ARG A 20 7.97 10.34 -11.54
CA ARG A 20 8.05 10.74 -10.14
C ARG A 20 6.70 10.47 -9.51
N LEU A 21 6.72 9.99 -8.27
CA LEU A 21 5.52 9.83 -7.46
C LEU A 21 5.49 10.96 -6.44
N ALA A 22 4.32 11.57 -6.24
CA ALA A 22 4.11 12.53 -5.17
C ALA A 22 2.83 12.22 -4.40
N GLU A 23 2.95 12.20 -3.08
CA GLU A 23 1.83 12.30 -2.17
C GLU A 23 1.44 13.77 -2.06
N VAL A 24 0.22 14.09 -2.49
CA VAL A 24 -0.37 15.43 -2.41
C VAL A 24 -1.45 15.41 -1.34
N ARG A 25 -1.29 16.27 -0.35
CA ARG A 25 -2.22 16.42 0.78
C ARG A 25 -2.88 17.79 0.72
N ALA A 26 -4.20 17.81 0.61
CA ALA A 26 -4.96 19.02 0.86
C ALA A 26 -5.12 19.22 2.37
N THR A 27 -4.80 20.42 2.88
CA THR A 27 -4.75 20.71 4.32
C THR A 27 -5.83 21.68 4.80
N GLY A 28 -6.67 22.19 3.89
CA GLY A 28 -7.83 23.02 4.23
C GLY A 28 -9.04 22.24 4.79
N GLU A 29 -10.23 22.83 4.69
CA GLU A 29 -11.46 22.37 5.38
C GLU A 29 -11.88 20.93 5.10
N ARG A 30 -11.46 20.38 3.95
CA ARG A 30 -11.71 19.00 3.56
C ARG A 30 -10.36 18.33 3.26
N PRO A 31 -9.67 17.82 4.29
CA PRO A 31 -8.38 17.20 4.07
C PRO A 31 -8.56 15.92 3.26
N PHE A 32 -7.73 15.75 2.25
CA PHE A 32 -7.62 14.51 1.51
C PHE A 32 -6.16 14.31 1.10
N THR A 33 -5.80 13.06 0.88
CA THR A 33 -4.49 12.68 0.36
C THR A 33 -4.70 11.91 -0.94
N THR A 34 -3.89 12.22 -1.94
CA THR A 34 -3.84 11.50 -3.21
C THR A 34 -2.39 11.29 -3.59
N VAL A 35 -2.10 10.17 -4.25
CA VAL A 35 -0.80 9.90 -4.84
C VAL A 35 -0.95 10.02 -6.35
N VAL A 36 -0.06 10.81 -6.94
CA VAL A 36 0.01 11.04 -8.38
C VAL A 36 1.38 10.63 -8.90
N ALA A 37 1.40 10.15 -10.14
CA ALA A 37 2.61 9.96 -10.91
C ALA A 37 2.67 11.00 -12.03
N TYR A 38 3.84 11.60 -12.24
CA TYR A 38 4.08 12.59 -13.28
C TYR A 38 5.49 12.41 -13.88
N PRO A 39 5.68 12.65 -15.18
CA PRO A 39 7.00 12.62 -15.81
C PRO A 39 7.91 13.72 -15.24
N PRO A 40 9.23 13.48 -15.13
CA PRO A 40 10.16 14.47 -14.58
C PRO A 40 10.28 15.73 -15.46
N GLU A 41 10.12 15.61 -16.78
CA GLU A 41 10.25 16.74 -17.71
C GLU A 41 9.30 16.63 -18.93
N GLY A 42 8.91 17.78 -19.48
CA GLY A 42 8.38 17.94 -20.85
C GLY A 42 6.93 17.51 -21.09
N ASP A 43 6.40 16.58 -20.31
CA ASP A 43 5.07 16.01 -20.53
C ASP A 43 4.10 16.39 -19.39
N PRO A 44 2.96 17.05 -19.69
CA PRO A 44 1.99 17.45 -18.68
C PRO A 44 1.09 16.30 -18.19
N ARG A 45 1.30 15.06 -18.65
CA ARG A 45 0.52 13.90 -18.19
C ARG A 45 0.71 13.69 -16.69
N THR A 46 -0.40 13.60 -15.98
CA THR A 46 -0.45 13.18 -14.58
C THR A 46 -1.39 12.00 -14.47
N VAL A 47 -0.94 10.94 -13.80
CA VAL A 47 -1.74 9.76 -13.51
C VAL A 47 -2.10 9.78 -12.03
N VAL A 48 -3.39 9.73 -11.70
CA VAL A 48 -3.84 9.56 -10.31
C VAL A 48 -3.82 8.08 -9.98
N LEU A 49 -3.07 7.70 -8.95
CA LEU A 49 -2.93 6.31 -8.52
C LEU A 49 -3.94 5.96 -7.43
N THR A 50 -4.23 6.88 -6.51
CA THR A 50 -5.10 6.62 -5.36
C THR A 50 -6.49 6.16 -5.77
N GLY A 51 -6.90 5.02 -5.22
CA GLY A 51 -8.16 4.33 -5.52
C GLY A 51 -8.21 3.64 -6.87
N ASN A 52 -7.11 3.60 -7.63
CA ASN A 52 -7.06 3.12 -9.01
C ASN A 52 -5.84 2.20 -9.24
N PRO A 53 -5.85 0.94 -8.78
CA PRO A 53 -4.73 0.01 -8.98
C PRO A 53 -4.38 -0.21 -10.46
N ASP A 54 -5.38 -0.25 -11.35
CA ASP A 54 -5.18 -0.45 -12.79
C ASP A 54 -4.36 0.68 -13.45
N THR A 55 -4.33 1.88 -12.87
CA THR A 55 -3.54 2.98 -13.45
C THR A 55 -2.05 2.84 -13.20
N TRP A 56 -1.63 1.91 -12.32
CA TRP A 56 -0.22 1.59 -12.12
C TRP A 56 0.47 1.05 -13.37
N GLU A 57 -0.23 0.28 -14.20
CA GLU A 57 0.34 -0.24 -15.46
C GLU A 57 0.83 0.90 -16.38
N GLN A 58 0.18 2.07 -16.32
CA GLN A 58 0.56 3.24 -17.12
C GLN A 58 1.93 3.81 -16.75
N VAL A 59 2.41 3.53 -15.53
CA VAL A 59 3.66 4.07 -15.00
C VAL A 59 4.80 3.06 -14.95
N THR A 60 4.55 1.80 -15.36
CA THR A 60 5.52 0.69 -15.30
C THR A 60 6.14 0.32 -16.65
N THR A 61 5.73 0.96 -17.75
CA THR A 61 6.16 0.56 -19.12
C THR A 61 7.68 0.47 -19.30
N HIS A 62 8.45 1.27 -18.56
CA HIS A 62 9.92 1.23 -18.54
C HIS A 62 10.47 1.06 -17.12
N GLY A 63 9.69 0.45 -16.24
CA GLY A 63 10.13 0.13 -14.90
C GLY A 63 11.22 -0.94 -14.92
N HIS A 64 12.01 -1.00 -13.85
CA HIS A 64 13.00 -2.05 -13.70
C HIS A 64 13.21 -2.46 -12.25
N VAL A 65 13.15 -3.78 -11.99
CA VAL A 65 13.36 -4.38 -10.67
C VAL A 65 14.47 -5.42 -10.73
N GLU A 66 15.63 -5.09 -10.18
CA GLU A 66 16.82 -5.95 -10.24
C GLU A 66 16.94 -6.91 -9.04
N ASP A 67 16.49 -6.45 -7.86
CA ASP A 67 16.74 -7.12 -6.59
C ASP A 67 15.52 -7.13 -5.67
N ALA A 68 15.67 -7.87 -4.56
CA ALA A 68 14.62 -8.04 -3.57
C ALA A 68 14.21 -6.71 -2.92
N ALA A 69 15.16 -5.78 -2.73
CA ALA A 69 14.90 -4.49 -2.12
C ALA A 69 14.03 -3.61 -3.02
N GLY A 70 14.34 -3.58 -4.32
CA GLY A 70 13.55 -2.91 -5.34
C GLY A 70 12.15 -3.51 -5.48
N ALA A 71 12.03 -4.85 -5.46
CA ALA A 71 10.73 -5.52 -5.51
C ALA A 71 9.86 -5.16 -4.30
N LEU A 72 10.44 -5.14 -3.11
CA LEU A 72 9.74 -4.73 -1.90
C LEU A 72 9.36 -3.24 -1.93
N ALA A 73 10.23 -2.37 -2.47
CA ALA A 73 9.92 -0.95 -2.65
C ALA A 73 8.74 -0.75 -3.60
N VAL A 74 8.71 -1.46 -4.74
CA VAL A 74 7.60 -1.44 -5.70
C VAL A 74 6.31 -1.96 -5.06
N ALA A 75 6.36 -3.11 -4.38
CA ALA A 75 5.20 -3.68 -3.69
C ALA A 75 4.58 -2.69 -2.68
N ARG A 76 5.42 -2.05 -1.86
CA ARG A 76 4.98 -1.06 -0.88
C ARG A 76 4.40 0.20 -1.55
N ALA A 77 5.08 0.71 -2.57
CA ALA A 77 4.65 1.90 -3.28
C ALA A 77 3.35 1.68 -4.05
N TRP A 78 3.21 0.55 -4.74
CA TRP A 78 1.97 0.14 -5.41
C TRP A 78 0.82 0.12 -4.42
N TYR A 79 0.97 -0.59 -3.31
CA TYR A 79 -0.11 -0.73 -2.33
C TYR A 79 -0.46 0.62 -1.69
N ASP A 80 0.53 1.40 -1.23
CA ASP A 80 0.31 2.70 -0.59
C ASP A 80 -0.31 3.74 -1.51
N SER A 81 0.04 3.69 -2.80
CA SER A 81 -0.38 4.69 -3.78
C SER A 81 -1.73 4.37 -4.42
N THR A 82 -2.11 3.10 -4.53
CA THR A 82 -3.32 2.66 -5.25
C THR A 82 -4.52 2.40 -4.35
N ARG A 83 -4.30 2.29 -3.04
CA ARG A 83 -5.35 2.11 -2.04
C ARG A 83 -6.47 3.15 -2.12
N ARG A 84 -7.63 2.77 -1.61
CA ARG A 84 -8.74 3.69 -1.34
C ARG A 84 -8.47 4.51 -0.07
N THR A 85 -8.92 5.76 -0.07
CA THR A 85 -8.75 6.68 1.07
C THR A 85 -10.03 6.89 1.86
N ASP A 86 -11.16 6.33 1.41
CA ASP A 86 -12.46 6.39 2.09
C ASP A 86 -12.68 5.26 3.10
N GLN A 87 -11.64 4.48 3.40
CA GLN A 87 -11.70 3.31 4.27
C GLN A 87 -10.53 3.31 5.26
N LEU A 88 -10.77 2.79 6.47
CA LEU A 88 -9.69 2.46 7.40
C LEU A 88 -8.80 1.43 6.73
N TRP A 89 -7.51 1.74 6.64
CA TRP A 89 -6.53 0.82 6.15
C TRP A 89 -5.17 1.05 6.83
N TYR A 90 -4.39 -0.01 7.02
CA TYR A 90 -2.93 0.08 7.25
C TYR A 90 -2.25 -1.27 6.98
N ARG A 91 -0.94 -1.26 6.71
CA ARG A 91 -0.12 -2.49 6.68
C ARG A 91 0.23 -2.90 8.10
N ALA A 92 0.25 -4.21 8.34
CA ALA A 92 0.79 -4.81 9.54
C ALA A 92 2.04 -5.63 9.16
N GLU A 93 3.18 -5.37 9.79
CA GLU A 93 4.40 -6.17 9.64
C GLU A 93 4.56 -7.15 10.81
N SER A 94 3.77 -6.96 11.86
CA SER A 94 3.61 -7.86 12.98
C SER A 94 2.18 -7.78 13.54
N VAL A 95 1.79 -8.79 14.31
CA VAL A 95 0.49 -8.76 15.02
C VAL A 95 0.39 -7.63 16.05
N ASP A 96 1.54 -7.11 16.50
CA ASP A 96 1.63 -6.04 17.47
C ASP A 96 1.46 -4.65 16.80
N ASP A 97 1.54 -4.57 15.46
CA ASP A 97 1.24 -3.35 14.70
C ASP A 97 -0.26 -3.11 14.51
N ILE A 98 -1.08 -4.13 14.75
CA ILE A 98 -2.54 -4.01 14.69
C ILE A 98 -3.02 -3.16 15.86
N ASP A 99 -3.75 -2.09 15.55
CA ASP A 99 -4.37 -1.20 16.52
C ASP A 99 -5.63 -1.87 17.11
N TRP A 100 -5.40 -2.81 18.02
CA TRP A 100 -6.45 -3.55 18.70
C TRP A 100 -7.28 -2.63 19.60
N GLN A 101 -8.60 -2.81 19.62
CA GLN A 101 -9.50 -2.14 20.55
C GLN A 101 -9.65 -2.99 21.83
N PRO A 102 -8.92 -2.70 22.93
CA PRO A 102 -8.81 -3.64 24.04
C PRO A 102 -10.10 -3.72 24.87
N VAL A 103 -10.88 -2.65 24.98
CA VAL A 103 -11.97 -2.55 25.99
C VAL A 103 -13.23 -3.33 25.60
N VAL A 104 -13.41 -3.67 24.33
CA VAL A 104 -14.66 -4.29 23.85
C VAL A 104 -14.61 -5.81 23.88
N ASP A 105 -13.44 -6.42 23.64
CA ASP A 105 -13.34 -7.87 23.49
C ASP A 105 -11.91 -8.41 23.79
N GLU A 106 -11.47 -8.33 25.05
CA GLU A 106 -10.10 -8.71 25.46
C GLU A 106 -9.75 -10.19 25.16
N ASP A 107 -10.72 -11.10 25.33
CA ASP A 107 -10.53 -12.52 25.09
C ASP A 107 -10.33 -12.79 23.59
N GLU A 108 -11.11 -12.14 22.73
CA GLU A 108 -10.98 -12.25 21.28
C GLU A 108 -9.67 -11.64 20.79
N VAL A 109 -9.29 -10.45 21.28
CA VAL A 109 -7.98 -9.83 20.99
C VAL A 109 -6.85 -10.78 21.36
N THR A 110 -6.92 -11.42 22.53
CA THR A 110 -5.90 -12.38 22.98
C THR A 110 -5.85 -13.61 22.08
N ARG A 111 -7.02 -14.15 21.68
CA ARG A 111 -7.13 -15.28 20.76
C ARG A 111 -6.50 -14.95 19.40
N LEU A 112 -6.86 -13.83 18.80
CA LEU A 112 -6.37 -13.37 17.49
C LEU A 112 -4.86 -13.09 17.53
N LYS A 113 -4.39 -12.37 18.55
CA LYS A 113 -2.95 -12.17 18.76
C LYS A 113 -2.18 -13.49 18.77
N LYS A 114 -2.68 -14.48 19.49
CA LYS A 114 -2.05 -15.81 19.55
C LYS A 114 -2.11 -16.53 18.20
N ALA A 115 -3.24 -16.45 17.48
CA ALA A 115 -3.42 -17.12 16.20
C ALA A 115 -2.50 -16.57 15.09
N TYR A 116 -2.23 -15.26 15.10
CA TYR A 116 -1.53 -14.57 14.01
C TYR A 116 -0.08 -14.16 14.32
N ARG A 117 0.36 -14.25 15.58
CA ARG A 117 1.72 -13.86 16.02
C ARG A 117 2.85 -14.45 15.17
N SER A 118 2.71 -15.68 14.69
CA SER A 118 3.73 -16.33 13.85
C SER A 118 3.42 -16.29 12.35
N ARG A 119 2.29 -15.71 11.95
CA ARG A 119 1.83 -15.65 10.56
C ARG A 119 2.08 -14.28 9.95
N ILE A 120 1.78 -13.22 10.69
CA ILE A 120 2.03 -11.85 10.27
C ILE A 120 3.50 -11.55 10.54
N THR A 121 4.27 -11.48 9.46
CA THR A 121 5.70 -11.19 9.47
C THR A 121 5.98 -10.01 8.56
N ALA A 122 7.13 -9.37 8.80
CA ALA A 122 7.60 -8.31 7.93
C ALA A 122 7.69 -8.83 6.49
N PRO A 123 7.33 -8.00 5.50
CA PRO A 123 7.30 -8.43 4.12
C PRO A 123 8.73 -8.66 3.61
N GLU A 124 8.91 -9.79 2.92
CA GLU A 124 10.14 -10.14 2.25
C GLU A 124 9.83 -10.40 0.77
N ALA A 125 10.74 -9.98 -0.10
CA ALA A 125 10.66 -10.32 -1.52
C ALA A 125 11.48 -11.59 -1.79
N THR A 126 10.82 -12.59 -2.34
CA THR A 126 11.45 -13.87 -2.72
C THR A 126 11.40 -14.04 -4.23
N ARG A 127 12.49 -14.55 -4.82
CA ARG A 127 12.55 -14.78 -6.27
C ARG A 127 11.49 -15.82 -6.65
N SER A 128 10.65 -15.51 -7.64
CA SER A 128 9.63 -16.42 -8.16
C SER A 128 9.56 -16.30 -9.68
N GLY A 129 10.00 -17.34 -10.39
CA GLY A 129 10.15 -17.29 -11.85
C GLY A 129 11.05 -16.14 -12.29
N ASP A 130 10.56 -15.33 -13.23
CA ASP A 130 11.26 -14.16 -13.76
C ASP A 130 11.04 -12.87 -12.94
N GLY A 131 10.23 -12.95 -11.87
CA GLY A 131 9.90 -11.83 -11.00
C GLY A 131 10.13 -12.14 -9.51
N TRP A 132 9.33 -11.48 -8.68
CA TRP A 132 9.39 -11.58 -7.23
C TRP A 132 8.00 -11.85 -6.65
N SER A 133 7.94 -12.64 -5.60
CA SER A 133 6.74 -12.79 -4.77
C SER A 133 6.94 -12.02 -3.46
N VAL A 134 5.95 -11.23 -3.08
CA VAL A 134 5.92 -10.46 -1.83
C VAL A 134 4.59 -10.74 -1.13
N THR A 135 4.63 -11.08 0.15
CA THR A 135 3.42 -11.15 0.97
C THR A 135 3.27 -9.86 1.79
N LEU A 136 2.13 -9.18 1.64
CA LEU A 136 1.75 -8.05 2.51
C LEU A 136 0.56 -8.45 3.37
N TRP A 137 0.53 -7.93 4.60
CA TRP A 137 -0.61 -8.07 5.51
C TRP A 137 -1.23 -6.72 5.77
N THR A 138 -2.54 -6.63 5.67
CA THR A 138 -3.26 -5.36 5.78
C THR A 138 -4.49 -5.54 6.65
N VAL A 139 -4.87 -4.46 7.33
CA VAL A 139 -6.17 -4.36 8.00
C VAL A 139 -7.01 -3.38 7.21
N GLU A 140 -8.14 -3.82 6.66
CA GLU A 140 -9.05 -2.99 5.88
C GLU A 140 -10.45 -3.06 6.48
N GLN A 141 -11.04 -1.93 6.90
CA GLN A 141 -12.39 -1.89 7.50
C GLN A 141 -12.58 -2.88 8.70
N GLY A 142 -11.48 -3.27 9.36
CA GLY A 142 -11.49 -4.26 10.43
C GLY A 142 -11.30 -5.72 9.99
N ASP A 143 -11.11 -5.98 8.70
CA ASP A 143 -10.79 -7.30 8.18
C ASP A 143 -9.27 -7.46 8.06
N LEU A 144 -8.74 -8.66 8.36
CA LEU A 144 -7.34 -9.00 8.12
C LEU A 144 -7.23 -9.64 6.73
N LEU A 145 -6.45 -9.01 5.86
CA LEU A 145 -6.17 -9.52 4.52
C LEU A 145 -4.69 -9.92 4.41
N ARG A 146 -4.47 -10.96 3.61
CA ARG A 146 -3.15 -11.36 3.12
C ARG A 146 -3.11 -11.15 1.62
N HIS A 147 -2.23 -10.27 1.17
CA HIS A 147 -1.97 -10.03 -0.24
C HIS A 147 -0.76 -10.87 -0.66
N GLU A 148 -0.92 -11.64 -1.73
CA GLU A 148 0.15 -12.33 -2.43
C GLU A 148 0.44 -11.55 -3.72
N LEU A 149 1.47 -10.71 -3.66
CA LEU A 149 1.87 -9.86 -4.78
C LEU A 149 2.90 -10.58 -5.64
N THR A 150 2.74 -10.47 -6.96
CA THR A 150 3.78 -10.81 -7.94
C THR A 150 4.30 -9.51 -8.55
N ILE A 151 5.60 -9.27 -8.42
CA ILE A 151 6.28 -8.09 -8.94
C ILE A 151 7.09 -8.51 -10.18
N GLY A 152 6.72 -7.96 -11.33
CA GLY A 152 7.44 -8.16 -12.58
C GLY A 152 8.80 -7.47 -12.59
N ALA A 153 9.69 -7.91 -13.47
CA ALA A 153 10.99 -7.27 -13.70
C ALA A 153 10.85 -5.83 -14.26
N ASP A 154 9.67 -5.48 -14.76
CA ASP A 154 9.26 -4.16 -15.26
C ASP A 154 8.49 -3.34 -14.21
N ALA A 155 8.47 -3.78 -12.95
CA ALA A 155 7.70 -3.17 -11.85
C ALA A 155 6.17 -3.26 -11.98
N THR A 156 5.64 -4.09 -12.89
CA THR A 156 4.24 -4.50 -12.87
C THR A 156 3.91 -5.21 -11.56
N VAL A 157 2.66 -5.09 -11.10
CA VAL A 157 2.19 -5.71 -9.87
C VAL A 157 0.87 -6.40 -10.13
N ASP A 158 0.85 -7.72 -9.90
CA ASP A 158 -0.36 -8.51 -9.78
C ASP A 158 -0.65 -8.77 -8.30
N ASP A 159 -1.91 -8.58 -7.87
CA ASP A 159 -2.35 -8.81 -6.50
C ASP A 159 -3.40 -9.92 -6.42
N SER A 160 -3.24 -10.80 -5.45
CA SER A 160 -4.27 -11.72 -4.98
C SER A 160 -4.45 -11.57 -3.48
N ALA A 161 -5.63 -11.10 -3.08
CA ALA A 161 -5.96 -10.89 -1.66
C ALA A 161 -6.86 -12.00 -1.12
N GLU A 162 -6.52 -12.51 0.07
CA GLU A 162 -7.32 -13.44 0.86
C GLU A 162 -7.73 -12.79 2.18
N THR A 163 -9.04 -12.70 2.44
CA THR A 163 -9.55 -12.31 3.76
C THR A 163 -9.45 -13.49 4.73
N LEU A 164 -8.70 -13.31 5.80
CA LEU A 164 -8.43 -14.35 6.81
C LEU A 164 -9.24 -14.19 8.08
N GLU A 165 -9.53 -12.95 8.46
CA GLU A 165 -10.44 -12.63 9.56
C GLU A 165 -11.33 -11.46 9.13
N THR A 166 -12.56 -11.46 9.65
CA THR A 166 -13.53 -10.39 9.39
C THR A 166 -13.95 -9.73 10.69
N ARG A 167 -14.16 -8.41 10.66
CA ARG A 167 -14.66 -7.62 11.80
C ARG A 167 -13.84 -7.82 13.08
N MET A 168 -12.52 -7.79 12.95
CA MET A 168 -11.61 -7.80 14.08
C MET A 168 -11.90 -6.61 15.01
N PRO A 169 -11.68 -6.77 16.33
CA PRO A 169 -11.79 -5.69 17.30
C PRO A 169 -10.59 -4.74 17.15
N VAL A 170 -10.64 -3.85 16.15
CA VAL A 170 -9.63 -2.83 15.87
C VAL A 170 -10.20 -1.43 16.05
N SER A 171 -9.34 -0.48 16.40
CA SER A 171 -9.69 0.92 16.48
C SER A 171 -10.07 1.45 15.10
N VAL A 172 -11.31 1.94 14.97
CA VAL A 172 -11.67 2.81 13.84
C VAL A 172 -11.10 4.18 14.14
N ALA A 173 -10.02 4.56 13.44
CA ALA A 173 -9.57 5.94 13.48
C ALA A 173 -10.75 6.84 13.07
N VAL A 174 -11.14 7.74 13.98
CA VAL A 174 -12.16 8.79 13.76
C VAL A 174 -11.50 9.98 13.06
#